data_AF-A0AAN6YDR0-F1
#
_entry.id   AF-A0AAN6YDR0-F1
#
_cell.length_a   1.000
_cell.length_b   1.000
_cell.length_c   1.000
_cell.angle_alpha   90.00
_cell.angle_beta   90.00
_cell.angle_gamma   90.00
#
_symmetry.space_group_name_H-M   'P 1'
#
loop_
_entity.id
_entity.type
_entity.pdbx_description
1 polymer ?
#
loop_
_entity_poly.entity_id
_entity_poly.type
_entity_poly.pdbx_seq_one_letter_code
_entity_poly.pdbx_strand_id
1 'polypeptide(L)'
;MYYNNARSGSQNGQQPNDQAQIQTFASAFTIWEGSQKCGTFTSGTTGCTNISGSAGRLAVGAYAGSGSNSWGATFSCYKDNGRILFQQTEGTHLVWTCRSIYYCFQN
;
A
#
# COMPACT_ATOMS: atom_id res chain seq x y z
N MET A 1 1.78 3.62 1.65
CA MET A 1 0.88 4.77 1.81
C MET A 1 -0.07 4.52 2.96
N TYR A 2 -0.52 5.57 3.66
CA TYR A 2 -1.54 5.43 4.71
C TYR A 2 -2.61 6.51 4.59
N TYR A 3 -3.77 6.20 5.17
CA TYR A 3 -4.89 7.10 5.36
C TYR A 3 -5.30 7.02 6.83
N ASN A 4 -5.43 8.16 7.51
CA ASN A 4 -5.95 8.21 8.88
C ASN A 4 -7.41 7.73 8.94
N ASN A 5 -8.14 7.87 7.84
CA ASN A 5 -9.53 7.45 7.65
C ASN A 5 -9.65 6.38 6.56
N ALA A 6 -8.79 5.35 6.57
CA ALA A 6 -8.64 4.39 5.47
C ALA A 6 -9.94 3.80 4.90
N ARG A 7 -10.98 3.58 5.72
CA ARG A 7 -12.27 3.06 5.25
C ARG A 7 -13.01 4.00 4.29
N SER A 8 -12.91 5.31 4.46
CA SER A 8 -13.59 6.29 3.60
C SER A 8 -12.62 7.02 2.67
N GLY A 9 -11.45 7.41 3.18
CA GLY A 9 -10.46 8.19 2.43
C GLY A 9 -9.76 7.40 1.33
N SER A 10 -9.67 6.08 1.43
CA SER A 10 -9.07 5.30 0.34
C SER A 10 -10.05 5.01 -0.79
N GLN A 11 -11.36 5.25 -0.62
CA GLN A 11 -12.40 4.75 -1.52
C GLN A 11 -12.86 5.74 -2.60
N ASN A 12 -12.54 7.04 -2.49
CA ASN A 12 -13.11 8.07 -3.35
C ASN A 12 -12.06 8.93 -4.05
N GLY A 13 -10.95 8.34 -4.47
CA GLY A 13 -9.94 9.05 -5.27
C GLY A 13 -9.08 10.05 -4.49
N GLN A 14 -9.22 10.11 -3.16
CA GLN A 14 -8.45 11.05 -2.35
C GLN A 14 -6.98 10.66 -2.28
N GLN A 15 -6.09 11.66 -2.23
CA GLN A 15 -4.68 11.39 -1.97
C GLN A 15 -4.49 10.83 -0.56
N PRO A 16 -3.51 9.92 -0.36
CA PRO A 16 -3.15 9.44 0.96
C PRO A 16 -2.62 10.59 1.83
N ASN A 17 -2.69 10.42 3.15
CA ASN A 17 -2.10 11.37 4.09
C ASN A 17 -0.58 11.44 3.92
N ASP A 18 0.04 10.30 3.61
CA ASP A 18 1.46 10.23 3.26
C ASP A 18 1.77 8.95 2.48
N GLN A 19 2.88 8.97 1.75
CA GLN A 19 3.42 7.84 1.02
C GLN A 19 4.92 7.71 1.23
N ALA A 20 5.34 6.58 1.80
CA ALA A 20 6.74 6.20 1.78
C ALA A 20 7.10 5.66 0.39
N GLN A 21 8.11 6.25 -0.25
CA GLN A 21 8.72 5.67 -1.43
C GLN A 21 9.71 4.59 -1.01
N ILE A 22 9.48 3.36 -1.44
CA ILE A 22 10.46 2.29 -1.31
C ILE A 22 11.31 2.36 -2.57
N GLN A 23 12.49 2.97 -2.49
CA GLN A 23 13.41 3.03 -3.62
C GLN A 23 13.87 1.60 -3.96
N THR A 24 13.46 1.12 -5.12
CA THR A 24 14.21 0.10 -5.84
C THR A 24 15.08 0.77 -6.89
N PHE A 25 16.26 0.22 -7.15
CA PHE A 25 17.13 0.69 -8.23
C PHE A 25 16.30 0.87 -9.50
N ALA A 26 16.51 1.97 -10.23
CA ALA A 26 15.64 2.49 -11.29
C ALA A 26 15.35 1.53 -12.47
N SER A 27 15.97 0.35 -12.50
CA SER A 27 15.81 -0.70 -13.51
C SER A 27 15.24 -2.03 -12.98
N ALA A 28 14.97 -2.16 -11.68
CA ALA A 28 14.54 -3.41 -11.06
C ALA A 28 13.07 -3.36 -10.64
N PHE A 29 12.30 -4.36 -11.08
CA PHE A 29 10.95 -4.59 -10.56
C PHE A 29 11.02 -4.88 -9.05
N THR A 30 10.23 -4.16 -8.26
CA THR A 30 10.08 -4.46 -6.84
C THR A 30 9.26 -5.74 -6.67
N ILE A 31 9.88 -6.81 -6.17
CA ILE A 31 9.17 -7.99 -5.71
C ILE A 31 8.61 -7.70 -4.31
N TRP A 32 7.30 -7.51 -4.20
CA TRP A 32 6.61 -7.24 -2.94
C TRP A 32 6.24 -8.51 -2.18
N GLU A 33 5.80 -9.54 -2.90
CA GLU A 33 5.34 -10.80 -2.32
C GLU A 33 6.52 -11.68 -1.88
N GLY A 34 6.41 -12.31 -0.72
CA GLY A 34 7.41 -13.20 -0.15
C GLY A 34 8.62 -12.47 0.44
N SER A 35 8.55 -11.15 0.61
CA SER A 35 9.63 -10.34 1.17
C SER A 35 9.10 -9.24 2.07
N GLN A 36 9.79 -8.97 3.17
CA GLN A 36 9.50 -7.80 3.98
C GLN A 36 9.91 -6.53 3.22
N LYS A 37 9.04 -5.52 3.22
CA LYS A 37 9.29 -4.20 2.64
C LYS A 37 9.00 -3.12 3.67
N CYS A 38 9.98 -2.26 3.90
CA CYS A 38 9.85 -1.13 4.83
C CYS A 38 10.04 0.18 4.07
N GLY A 39 9.26 1.18 4.44
CA GLY A 39 9.38 2.54 3.94
C GLY A 39 9.21 3.53 5.07
N THR A 40 9.95 4.63 5.00
CA THR A 40 9.86 5.73 5.96
C THR A 40 8.96 6.82 5.39
N PHE A 41 7.96 7.21 6.17
CA PHE A 41 7.06 8.32 5.87
C PHE A 41 7.73 9.66 6.18
N THR A 42 7.15 10.75 5.69
CA THR A 42 7.66 12.11 5.90
C THR A 42 7.74 12.47 7.39
N SER A 43 6.88 11.87 8.22
CA SER A 43 6.91 12.00 9.69
C SER A 43 8.12 11.33 10.37
N GLY A 44 8.96 10.59 9.65
CA GLY A 44 10.05 9.77 10.20
C GLY A 44 9.59 8.38 10.68
N THR A 45 8.30 8.08 10.59
CA THR A 45 7.75 6.77 10.93
C THR A 45 8.13 5.73 9.88
N THR A 46 8.66 4.60 10.31
CA THR A 46 8.88 3.46 9.42
C THR A 46 7.71 2.50 9.49
N GLY A 47 7.08 2.22 8.36
CA GLY A 47 6.10 1.16 8.19
C GLY A 47 6.70 0.00 7.42
N CYS A 48 6.47 -1.23 7.89
CA CYS A 48 6.89 -2.45 7.23
C CYS A 48 5.67 -3.31 6.84
N THR A 49 5.80 -4.04 5.74
CA THR A 49 4.81 -5.02 5.28
C THR A 49 5.51 -6.33 4.99
N ASN A 50 4.83 -7.45 5.23
CA ASN A 50 5.25 -8.79 4.87
C ASN A 50 4.06 -9.49 4.21
N ILE A 51 4.03 -9.43 2.88
CA ILE A 51 2.99 -10.05 2.07
C ILE A 51 3.47 -11.44 1.68
N SER A 52 2.61 -12.46 1.80
CA SER A 52 2.93 -13.84 1.45
C SER A 52 3.34 -13.98 -0.02
N GLY A 53 4.27 -14.89 -0.31
CA GLY A 53 4.84 -15.11 -1.65
C GLY A 53 3.85 -15.57 -2.73
N SER A 54 2.66 -16.01 -2.33
CA SER A 54 1.58 -16.43 -3.23
C SER A 54 0.34 -15.55 -3.12
N ALA A 55 0.44 -14.40 -2.45
CA ALA A 55 -0.70 -13.53 -2.16
C ALA A 55 -1.39 -13.01 -3.43
N GLY A 56 -0.68 -12.94 -4.56
CA GLY A 56 -1.22 -12.53 -5.84
C GLY A 56 -2.36 -13.41 -6.35
N ARG A 57 -2.40 -14.68 -5.94
CA ARG A 57 -3.40 -15.69 -6.35
C ARG A 57 -4.58 -15.80 -5.40
N LEU A 58 -4.57 -15.04 -4.30
CA LEU A 58 -5.64 -15.08 -3.32
C LEU A 58 -6.92 -14.43 -3.88
N ALA A 59 -8.06 -14.89 -3.35
CA ALA A 59 -9.33 -14.20 -3.57
C ALA A 59 -9.30 -12.80 -2.92
N VAL A 60 -10.07 -11.87 -3.48
CA VAL A 60 -10.27 -10.54 -2.89
C VAL A 60 -10.78 -10.69 -1.45
N GLY A 61 -10.20 -9.91 -0.53
CA GLY A 61 -10.52 -9.93 0.89
C GLY A 61 -9.87 -11.05 1.69
N ALA A 62 -9.16 -11.99 1.06
CA ALA A 62 -8.41 -13.01 1.78
C ALA A 62 -7.16 -12.44 2.46
N TYR A 63 -6.82 -12.99 3.62
CA TYR A 63 -5.61 -12.62 4.35
C TYR A 63 -4.37 -12.87 3.51
N ALA A 64 -3.58 -11.82 3.30
CA ALA A 64 -2.41 -11.81 2.44
C ALA A 64 -1.09 -11.69 3.22
N GLY A 65 -1.14 -11.28 4.49
CA GLY A 65 0.05 -11.13 5.33
C GLY A 65 -0.15 -10.10 6.44
N SER A 66 0.95 -9.51 6.90
CA SER A 66 0.94 -8.57 8.02
C SER A 66 1.73 -7.30 7.73
N GLY A 67 1.47 -6.27 8.52
CA GLY A 67 2.26 -5.06 8.55
C GLY A 67 2.60 -4.67 9.99
N SER A 68 3.59 -3.79 10.12
CA SER A 68 3.95 -3.17 11.39
C SER A 68 4.46 -1.75 11.21
N ASN A 69 4.57 -1.00 12.30
CA ASN A 69 5.28 0.29 12.29
C ASN A 69 6.31 0.36 13.43
N SER A 70 7.14 1.41 13.40
CA SER A 70 8.20 1.66 14.38
C SER A 70 7.70 1.90 15.81
N TRP A 71 6.39 2.05 16.02
CA TRP A 71 5.79 2.16 17.36
C TRP A 71 5.23 0.83 17.90
N GLY A 72 5.45 -0.27 17.17
CA GLY A 72 5.00 -1.60 17.59
C GLY A 72 3.55 -1.94 17.24
N ALA A 73 2.83 -1.05 16.54
CA ALA A 73 1.50 -1.39 16.04
C ALA A 73 1.63 -2.48 14.96
N THR A 74 0.69 -3.41 14.95
CA THR A 74 0.60 -4.49 13.96
C THR A 74 -0.71 -4.38 13.19
N PHE A 75 -0.65 -4.79 11.93
CA PHE A 75 -1.75 -4.69 10.99
C PHE A 75 -1.95 -6.03 10.29
N SER A 76 -3.21 -6.39 10.04
CA SER A 76 -3.55 -7.50 9.16
C SER A 76 -3.71 -6.97 7.74
N CYS A 77 -3.09 -7.64 6.76
CA CYS A 77 -3.11 -7.23 5.36
C CYS A 77 -3.90 -8.24 4.51
N TYR A 78 -4.63 -7.74 3.52
CA TYR A 78 -5.58 -8.50 2.72
C TYR A 78 -5.46 -8.16 1.24
N LYS A 79 -5.86 -9.10 0.38
CA LYS A 79 -5.91 -8.90 -1.07
C LYS A 79 -6.98 -7.87 -1.44
N ASP A 80 -6.59 -6.81 -2.14
CA ASP A 80 -7.54 -5.83 -2.68
C ASP A 80 -8.01 -6.26 -4.09
N ASN A 81 -9.02 -5.58 -4.61
CA ASN A 81 -9.63 -5.84 -5.92
C ASN A 81 -9.04 -5.02 -7.08
N GLY A 82 -7.89 -4.34 -6.88
CA GLY A 82 -7.30 -3.51 -7.94
C GLY A 82 -7.95 -2.13 -8.10
N ARG A 83 -8.77 -1.70 -7.14
CA ARG A 83 -9.42 -0.38 -7.15
C ARG A 83 -8.41 0.75 -7.25
N ILE A 84 -8.83 1.83 -7.91
CA ILE A 84 -8.07 3.07 -7.99
C ILE A 84 -8.13 3.76 -6.63
N LEU A 85 -6.97 4.07 -6.07
CA LEU A 85 -6.87 4.85 -4.85
C LEU A 85 -6.94 6.34 -5.18
N PHE A 86 -6.13 6.78 -6.15
CA PHE A 86 -6.09 8.14 -6.65
C PHE A 86 -5.38 8.17 -8.01
N GLN A 87 -5.50 9.27 -8.72
CA GLN A 87 -4.90 9.47 -10.04
C GLN A 87 -4.38 10.89 -10.16
N GLN A 88 -3.32 11.07 -10.95
CA GLN A 88 -2.81 12.39 -11.29
C GLN A 88 -3.19 12.72 -12.73
N THR A 89 -3.74 13.91 -12.91
CA THR A 89 -4.12 14.46 -14.21
C THR A 89 -3.44 15.81 -14.42
N GLU A 90 -3.07 16.10 -15.67
CA GLU A 90 -2.58 17.40 -16.12
C GLU A 90 -3.52 17.90 -17.21
N GLY A 91 -4.40 18.85 -16.85
CA GLY A 91 -5.54 19.22 -17.69
C GLY A 91 -6.50 18.04 -17.87
N THR A 92 -6.73 17.63 -19.11
CA THR A 92 -7.54 16.45 -19.45
C THR A 92 -6.73 15.16 -19.60
N HIS A 93 -5.40 15.23 -19.49
CA HIS A 93 -4.52 14.08 -19.69
C HIS A 93 -4.27 13.34 -18.39
N LEU A 94 -4.49 12.02 -18.41
CA LEU A 94 -4.12 11.12 -17.32
C LEU A 94 -2.60 10.89 -17.36
N VAL A 95 -1.90 11.28 -16.29
CA VAL A 95 -0.45 11.09 -16.17
C VAL A 95 -0.14 9.72 -15.57
N TRP A 96 -0.80 9.38 -14.45
CA TRP A 96 -0.66 8.06 -13.83
C TRP A 96 -1.82 7.75 -12.89
N THR A 97 -1.99 6.46 -12.59
CA THR A 97 -3.03 5.93 -11.70
C THR A 97 -2.41 5.08 -10.61
N CYS A 98 -2.79 5.33 -9.36
CA CYS A 98 -2.46 4.45 -8.24
C CYS A 98 -3.56 3.42 -8.05
N ARG A 99 -3.22 2.14 -8.10
CA ARG A 99 -4.13 1.03 -7.80
C ARG A 99 -3.69 0.30 -6.56
N SER A 100 -4.66 -0.09 -5.74
CA SER A 100 -4.42 -0.95 -4.58
C SER A 100 -4.28 -2.40 -5.01
N ILE A 101 -3.22 -3.07 -4.55
CA ILE A 101 -3.07 -4.54 -4.68
C ILE A 101 -3.35 -5.22 -3.35
N TYR A 102 -2.93 -4.60 -2.25
CA TYR A 102 -3.10 -5.06 -0.88
C TYR A 102 -3.46 -3.87 0.00
N TYR A 103 -4.27 -4.11 1.02
CA TYR A 103 -4.60 -3.12 2.04
C TYR A 103 -4.43 -3.73 3.43
N CYS A 104 -4.05 -2.90 4.41
CA CYS A 104 -3.84 -3.32 5.78
C CYS A 104 -4.66 -2.46 6.73
N PHE A 105 -5.17 -3.05 7.79
CA PHE A 105 -5.87 -2.35 8.85
C PHE A 105 -5.44 -2.88 10.22
N GLN A 106 -5.52 -2.00 11.20
CA GLN A 106 -5.34 -2.39 12.60
C GLN A 106 -6.61 -3.13 13.00
N ASN A 107 -6.43 -4.30 13.62
CA ASN A 107 -7.56 -5.04 14.18
C ASN A 107 -8.17 -4.26 15.36
#